data_AF-A0A8J2NFF8-F1
#
_entry.id   AF-A0A8J2NFF8-F1
#
_cell.length_a   1.000
_cell.length_b   1.000
_cell.length_c   1.000
_cell.angle_alpha   90.00
_cell.angle_beta   90.00
_cell.angle_gamma   90.00
#
_symmetry.space_group_name_H-M   'P 1'
#
loop_
_entity.id
_entity.type
_entity.pdbx_description
1 polymer ?
#
loop_
_entity_poly.entity_id
_entity_poly.type
_entity_poly.pdbx_seq_one_letter_code
_entity_poly.pdbx_strand_id
1 'polypeptide(L)'
;MPKPRSTLDELLQAPESQIRAVLRALCQDTQVRNSALDHLDSLKILYDVESKSLGPAATKRKAEDQVLICVQCDSAFFEKSNDKESCHYHWGECEPHYESEYWADHYEGSHGPIDTKENRK
;
A
#
# COMPACT_ATOMS: atom_id res chain seq x y z
N MET A 1 37.34 7.14 -1.01
CA MET A 1 36.02 6.69 -1.51
C MET A 1 35.13 6.43 -0.29
N PRO A 2 34.01 7.13 -0.12
CA PRO A 2 33.06 6.80 0.95
C PRO A 2 32.52 5.39 0.68
N LYS A 3 32.49 4.53 1.71
CA LYS A 3 31.88 3.19 1.60
C LYS A 3 30.44 3.35 1.11
N PRO A 4 29.96 2.51 0.17
CA PRO A 4 28.54 2.49 -0.14
C PRO A 4 27.77 2.22 1.15
N ARG A 5 26.72 3.02 1.39
CA ARG A 5 25.75 2.73 2.44
C ARG A 5 25.12 1.37 2.14
N SER A 6 24.84 0.60 3.18
CA SER A 6 24.16 -0.69 3.03
C SER A 6 22.87 -0.55 2.21
N THR A 7 22.57 -1.59 1.44
CA THR A 7 21.38 -1.65 0.57
C THR A 7 20.15 -2.15 1.34
N LEU A 8 18.96 -1.99 0.75
CA LEU A 8 17.74 -2.56 1.33
C LEU A 8 17.80 -4.10 1.35
N ASP A 9 18.36 -4.72 0.31
CA ASP A 9 18.50 -6.17 0.23
C ASP A 9 19.42 -6.71 1.34
N GLU A 10 20.50 -5.99 1.66
CA GLU A 10 21.36 -6.32 2.80
C GLU A 10 20.62 -6.26 4.14
N LEU A 11 19.71 -5.29 4.31
CA LEU A 11 18.88 -5.17 5.51
C LEU A 11 17.88 -6.33 5.63
N LEU A 12 17.26 -6.74 4.52
CA LEU A 12 16.29 -7.85 4.49
C LEU A 12 16.95 -9.22 4.71
N GLN A 13 18.21 -9.38 4.31
CA GLN A 13 18.99 -10.61 4.54
C GLN A 13 19.71 -10.63 5.89
N ALA A 14 19.65 -9.54 6.66
CA ALA A 14 20.34 -9.44 7.94
C ALA A 14 19.74 -10.39 9.00
N PRO A 15 20.53 -10.82 10.00
CA PRO A 15 20.00 -11.57 11.14
C PRO A 15 18.86 -10.84 11.85
N GLU A 16 17.86 -11.58 12.32
CA GLU A 16 16.68 -11.02 12.98
C GLU A 16 17.04 -10.13 14.19
N SER A 17 18.13 -10.44 14.90
CA SER A 17 18.65 -9.62 16.00
C SER A 17 19.07 -8.22 15.54
N GLN A 18 19.67 -8.10 14.35
CA GLN A 18 20.05 -6.83 13.75
C GLN A 18 18.82 -6.06 13.25
N ILE A 19 17.89 -6.75 12.59
CA ILE A 19 16.61 -6.15 12.14
C ILE A 19 15.82 -5.59 13.33
N ARG A 20 15.71 -6.35 14.42
CA ARG A 20 15.05 -5.88 15.66
C ARG A 20 15.76 -4.67 16.27
N ALA A 21 17.08 -4.62 16.23
CA ALA A 21 17.83 -3.46 16.71
C ALA A 21 17.57 -2.21 15.86
N VAL A 22 17.54 -2.36 14.53
CA VAL A 22 17.19 -1.28 13.59
C VAL A 22 15.76 -0.81 13.83
N LEU A 23 14.79 -1.72 13.92
CA LEU A 23 13.39 -1.39 14.21
C LEU A 23 13.24 -0.61 15.53
N ARG A 24 13.93 -1.04 16.60
CA ARG A 24 13.93 -0.32 17.88
C ARG A 24 14.49 1.10 17.76
N ALA A 25 15.54 1.29 16.96
CA ALA A 25 16.10 2.61 16.72
C ALA A 25 15.13 3.49 15.92
N LEU A 26 14.47 2.95 14.89
CA LEU A 26 13.47 3.67 14.09
C LEU A 26 12.25 4.08 14.91
N CYS A 27 11.76 3.20 15.80
CA CYS A 27 10.62 3.49 16.69
C CYS A 27 10.91 4.53 17.79
N GLN A 28 12.12 5.09 17.85
CA GLN A 28 12.37 6.31 18.64
C GLN A 28 11.59 7.51 18.05
N ASP A 29 11.41 7.53 16.73
CA ASP A 29 10.50 8.46 16.07
C ASP A 29 9.04 8.05 16.33
N THR A 30 8.21 9.02 16.72
CA THR A 30 6.81 8.74 17.12
C THR A 30 5.93 8.37 15.93
N GLN A 31 6.13 8.98 14.77
CA GLN A 31 5.35 8.68 13.58
C GLN A 31 5.69 7.28 13.07
N VAL A 32 6.98 6.94 13.00
CA VAL A 32 7.44 5.61 12.60
C VAL A 32 6.98 4.54 13.59
N ARG A 33 7.01 4.85 14.89
CA ARG A 33 6.50 3.93 15.92
C ARG A 33 5.03 3.61 15.74
N ASN A 34 4.19 4.63 15.51
CA ASN A 34 2.76 4.42 15.33
C ASN A 34 2.49 3.56 14.09
N SER A 35 3.10 3.91 12.95
CA SER A 35 3.00 3.11 11.72
C SER A 35 3.46 1.66 11.92
N ALA A 36 4.56 1.42 12.63
CA ALA A 36 5.02 0.07 12.93
C ALA A 36 4.04 -0.73 13.81
N LEU A 37 3.35 -0.07 14.75
CA LEU A 37 2.33 -0.69 15.58
C LEU A 37 1.07 -1.01 14.77
N ASP A 38 0.62 -0.08 13.92
CA ASP A 38 -0.53 -0.28 13.04
C ASP A 38 -0.30 -1.46 12.09
N HIS A 39 0.91 -1.56 11.51
CA HIS A 39 1.33 -2.71 10.71
C HIS A 39 1.31 -4.03 11.50
N LEU A 40 1.80 -4.02 12.74
CA LEU A 40 1.77 -5.21 13.60
C LEU A 40 0.33 -5.64 13.91
N ASP A 41 -0.57 -4.71 14.17
CA ASP A 41 -1.98 -5.01 14.44
C ASP A 41 -2.70 -5.51 13.19
N SER A 42 -2.38 -4.97 12.01
CA SER A 42 -2.84 -5.45 10.71
C SER A 42 -2.44 -6.91 10.47
N LEU A 43 -1.18 -7.28 10.78
CA LEU A 43 -0.71 -8.66 10.71
C LEU A 43 -1.50 -9.59 11.66
N LYS A 44 -1.77 -9.16 12.90
CA LYS A 44 -2.55 -9.96 13.85
C LYS A 44 -3.96 -10.22 13.34
N ILE A 45 -4.62 -9.19 12.79
CA ILE A 45 -5.96 -9.32 12.21
C ILE A 45 -5.96 -10.35 11.08
N LEU A 46 -4.97 -10.29 10.17
CA LEU A 46 -4.85 -11.24 9.07
C LEU A 46 -4.74 -12.69 9.58
N TYR A 47 -3.85 -12.96 10.53
CA TYR A 47 -3.68 -14.30 11.09
C TYR A 47 -4.89 -14.79 11.90
N ASP A 48 -5.59 -13.90 12.60
CA ASP A 48 -6.83 -14.22 13.30
C ASP A 48 -7.95 -14.61 12.34
N VAL A 49 -8.08 -13.90 11.22
CA VAL A 49 -9.05 -14.21 10.15
C VAL A 49 -8.70 -15.54 9.48
N GLU A 50 -7.43 -15.76 9.14
CA GLU A 50 -6.97 -17.02 8.56
C GLU A 50 -7.28 -18.20 9.49
N SER A 51 -6.96 -18.07 10.78
CA SER A 51 -7.21 -19.09 11.80
C SER A 51 -8.70 -19.43 11.95
N LYS A 52 -9.59 -18.43 11.84
CA LYS A 52 -11.05 -18.63 11.88
C LYS A 52 -11.58 -19.31 10.62
N SER A 53 -10.98 -19.04 9.46
CA SER A 53 -11.41 -19.59 8.17
C SER A 53 -11.12 -21.09 7.99
N LEU A 54 -10.11 -21.60 8.71
CA LEU A 54 -9.57 -22.96 8.53
C LEU A 54 -10.32 -24.04 9.32
N GLY A 55 -11.21 -23.66 10.26
CA GLY A 55 -11.93 -24.61 11.13
C GLY A 55 -11.00 -25.51 11.97
N PRO A 56 -11.52 -26.31 12.92
CA PRO A 56 -10.69 -27.16 13.78
C PRO A 56 -9.98 -28.32 13.05
N ALA A 57 -10.18 -28.49 11.74
CA ALA A 57 -9.74 -29.66 10.97
C ALA A 57 -8.66 -29.39 9.90
N ALA A 58 -8.24 -28.14 9.66
CA ALA A 58 -7.21 -27.87 8.66
C ALA A 58 -5.80 -27.95 9.26
N THR A 59 -5.34 -29.17 9.55
CA THR A 59 -3.97 -29.46 10.00
C THR A 59 -2.97 -29.56 8.83
N LYS A 60 -3.40 -29.31 7.60
CA LYS A 60 -2.50 -29.23 6.44
C LYS A 60 -1.92 -27.84 6.39
N ARG A 61 -0.68 -27.72 6.89
CA ARG A 61 0.16 -26.52 6.76
C ARG A 61 0.21 -26.14 5.29
N LYS A 62 -0.59 -25.15 4.88
CA LYS A 62 -0.40 -24.49 3.60
C LYS A 62 1.02 -23.93 3.64
N ALA A 63 1.77 -24.10 2.55
CA ALA A 63 3.12 -23.55 2.43
C ALA A 63 3.11 -22.10 2.87
N GLU A 64 4.06 -21.73 3.74
CA GLU A 64 4.22 -20.40 4.34
C GLU A 64 4.06 -19.33 3.26
N ASP A 65 2.88 -18.73 3.23
CA ASP A 65 2.57 -17.71 2.25
C ASP A 65 3.20 -16.41 2.73
N GLN A 66 3.84 -15.68 1.82
CA GLN A 66 4.55 -14.47 2.21
C GLN A 66 3.52 -13.41 2.59
N VAL A 67 3.65 -12.86 3.81
CA VAL A 67 2.82 -11.75 4.23
C VAL A 67 3.43 -10.44 3.75
N LEU A 68 2.62 -9.63 3.10
CA LEU A 68 2.96 -8.31 2.58
C LEU A 68 2.03 -7.26 3.20
N ILE A 69 2.47 -6.00 3.20
CA ILE A 69 1.68 -4.86 3.67
C ILE A 69 1.55 -3.88 2.51
N CYS A 70 0.32 -3.44 2.23
CA CYS A 70 0.08 -2.45 1.19
C CYS A 70 0.57 -1.07 1.64
N VAL A 71 1.44 -0.44 0.84
CA VAL A 71 1.97 0.91 1.12
C VAL A 71 0.94 2.05 1.01
N GLN A 72 -0.27 1.76 0.50
CA GLN A 72 -1.33 2.76 0.32
C GLN A 72 -2.42 2.67 1.41
N CYS A 73 -2.77 1.45 1.83
CA CYS A 73 -3.85 1.23 2.81
C CYS A 73 -3.38 0.57 4.12
N ASP A 74 -2.09 0.31 4.27
CA ASP A 74 -1.44 -0.29 5.46
C ASP A 74 -2.05 -1.63 5.92
N SER A 75 -2.80 -2.28 5.03
CA SER A 75 -3.45 -3.55 5.27
C SER A 75 -2.51 -4.71 4.91
N ALA A 76 -2.42 -5.69 5.80
CA ALA A 76 -1.65 -6.91 5.59
C ALA A 76 -2.45 -7.93 4.77
N PHE A 77 -1.76 -8.65 3.89
CA PHE A 77 -2.35 -9.69 3.05
C PHE A 77 -1.31 -10.77 2.73
N PHE A 78 -1.77 -11.96 2.35
CA PHE A 78 -0.88 -13.00 1.84
C PHE A 78 -0.66 -12.82 0.34
N GLU A 79 0.57 -13.01 -0.14
CA GLU A 79 0.94 -12.81 -1.53
C GLU A 79 0.03 -13.61 -2.49
N LYS A 80 -0.28 -14.87 -2.20
CA LYS A 80 -1.16 -15.68 -3.06
C LYS A 80 -2.63 -15.34 -2.92
N SER A 81 -3.03 -14.65 -1.85
CA SER A 81 -4.39 -14.16 -1.67
C SER A 81 -4.58 -12.73 -2.19
N ASN A 82 -3.56 -12.13 -2.83
CA ASN A 82 -3.64 -10.80 -3.41
C ASN A 82 -4.16 -10.86 -4.85
N ASP A 83 -5.46 -11.10 -5.01
CA ASP A 83 -6.10 -10.96 -6.32
C ASP A 83 -6.29 -9.47 -6.67
N LYS A 84 -6.74 -9.22 -7.91
CA LYS A 84 -6.94 -7.84 -8.41
C LYS A 84 -7.99 -7.05 -7.62
N GLU A 85 -8.76 -7.70 -6.76
CA GLU A 85 -9.85 -7.12 -5.97
C GLU A 85 -9.51 -7.02 -4.47
N SER A 86 -8.35 -7.57 -4.05
CA SER A 86 -7.99 -7.75 -2.63
C SER A 86 -7.50 -6.49 -1.92
N CYS A 87 -6.95 -5.50 -2.65
CA CYS A 87 -6.52 -4.23 -2.08
C CYS A 87 -7.56 -3.13 -2.38
N HIS A 88 -8.08 -2.48 -1.33
CA HIS A 88 -9.04 -1.37 -1.40
C HIS A 88 -8.49 -0.06 -1.97
N TYR A 89 -7.37 -0.04 -2.71
CA TYR A 89 -7.12 1.08 -3.61
C TYR A 89 -8.07 0.92 -4.81
N HIS A 90 -9.24 1.53 -4.64
CA HIS A 90 -10.47 1.30 -5.38
C HIS A 90 -10.33 1.45 -6.91
N TRP A 91 -10.98 0.54 -7.64
CA TRP A 91 -11.83 0.94 -8.77
C TRP A 91 -13.03 1.72 -8.22
N GLY A 92 -12.81 2.98 -7.86
CA GLY A 92 -13.88 3.95 -7.94
C GLY A 92 -13.95 4.39 -9.38
N GLU A 93 -15.14 4.68 -9.90
CA GLU A 93 -15.20 5.53 -11.08
C GLU A 93 -14.56 6.88 -10.67
N CYS A 94 -13.36 7.15 -11.19
CA CYS A 94 -12.76 8.47 -11.11
C CYS A 94 -13.53 9.38 -12.07
N GLU A 95 -14.76 9.74 -11.69
CA GLU A 95 -15.52 10.75 -12.41
C GLU A 95 -14.88 12.12 -12.14
N PRO A 96 -14.53 12.87 -13.20
CA PRO A 96 -14.19 14.27 -13.04
C PRO A 96 -15.30 14.98 -12.27
N HIS A 97 -14.94 15.74 -11.24
CA HIS A 97 -15.91 16.55 -10.52
C HIS A 97 -16.34 17.72 -11.40
N TYR A 98 -17.26 17.50 -12.34
CA TYR A 98 -17.69 18.50 -13.33
C TYR A 98 -18.28 19.77 -12.70
N GLU A 99 -18.80 19.67 -11.47
CA GLU A 99 -19.32 20.81 -10.71
C GLU A 99 -18.23 21.61 -9.96
N SER A 100 -16.96 21.20 -10.06
CA SER A 100 -15.83 21.91 -9.43
C SER A 100 -15.49 23.17 -10.22
N GLU A 101 -15.20 24.26 -9.51
CA GLU A 101 -14.68 25.50 -10.09
C GLU A 101 -13.36 25.32 -10.84
N TYR A 102 -12.66 24.19 -10.62
CA TYR A 102 -11.46 23.81 -11.36
C TYR A 102 -11.67 23.73 -12.87
N TRP A 103 -12.90 23.45 -13.33
CA TRP A 103 -13.24 23.37 -14.76
C TRP A 103 -13.96 24.62 -15.27
N ALA A 104 -14.20 25.62 -14.42
CA ALA A 104 -14.99 26.81 -14.77
C ALA A 104 -14.25 27.72 -15.77
N ASP A 105 -12.92 27.68 -15.79
CA ASP A 105 -12.10 28.37 -16.78
C ASP A 105 -12.02 27.61 -18.11
N HIS A 106 -12.39 26.33 -18.19
CA HIS A 106 -12.33 25.59 -19.45
C HIS A 106 -13.60 25.73 -20.33
N TYR A 107 -14.47 26.69 -20.03
CA TYR A 107 -15.70 26.92 -20.80
C TYR A 107 -15.43 27.63 -22.13
N GLU A 108 -16.07 27.17 -23.21
CA GLU A 108 -15.90 27.76 -24.56
C GLU A 108 -16.31 29.24 -24.64
N GLY A 109 -17.17 29.70 -23.73
CA GLY A 109 -17.54 31.11 -23.59
C GLY A 109 -16.41 32.00 -23.05
N SER A 110 -15.47 31.41 -22.30
CA SER A 110 -14.33 32.11 -21.69
C SER A 110 -13.06 32.02 -22.56
N HIS A 111 -12.82 30.88 -23.23
CA HIS A 111 -11.60 30.63 -24.01
C HIS A 111 -11.84 30.44 -25.52
N GLY A 112 -13.06 30.65 -25.99
CA GLY A 112 -13.45 30.44 -27.38
C GLY A 112 -13.80 28.97 -27.67
N PRO A 113 -14.39 28.69 -28.84
CA PRO A 113 -14.79 27.35 -29.24
C PRO A 113 -13.59 26.41 -29.30
N ILE A 114 -13.66 25.29 -28.57
CA ILE A 114 -12.57 24.31 -28.47
C ILE A 114 -12.51 23.51 -29.79
N ASP A 115 -13.66 23.12 -30.34
CA ASP A 115 -13.75 22.25 -31.51
C ASP A 115 -13.88 22.96 -32.88
N THR A 116 -12.91 23.81 -33.24
CA THR A 116 -12.85 24.49 -34.56
C THR A 116 -11.94 23.78 -35.57
N LYS A 117 -12.14 24.02 -36.87
CA LYS A 117 -11.23 23.49 -37.92
C LYS A 117 -9.79 23.98 -37.75
N GLU A 118 -9.63 25.18 -37.23
CA GLU A 118 -8.34 25.79 -36.94
C GLU A 118 -7.61 25.11 -35.77
N ASN A 119 -8.34 24.67 -34.73
CA ASN A 119 -7.79 24.03 -33.52
C ASN A 119 -7.52 22.52 -33.67
N ARG A 120 -8.07 21.85 -34.70
CA ARG A 120 -7.89 20.41 -34.99
C ARG A 120 -6.54 20.06 -35.66
N LYS A 121 -5.52 20.90 -35.50
CA LYS A 121 -4.21 20.75 -36.16
C LYS A 121 -3.20 20.05 -35.28
#